data_AF-A0A3M1EM49-F1
#
_entry.id   AF-A0A3M1EM49-F1
#
_cell.length_a   1.000
_cell.length_b   1.000
_cell.length_c   1.000
_cell.angle_alpha   90.00
_cell.angle_beta   90.00
_cell.angle_gamma   90.00
#
_symmetry.space_group_name_H-M   'P 1'
#
loop_
_entity.id
_entity.type
_entity.pdbx_description
1 polymer ?
#
loop_
_entity_poly.entity_id
_entity_poly.type
_entity_poly.pdbx_seq_one_letter_code
_entity_poly.pdbx_strand_id
1 'polypeptide(L)'
;MRQSWMGVVAGLLIAVGAIGCAQITPPALPPTQEIREESVEVSPTQALEASPVSKKLVRQAKEDLAGRLSVSVDDIELVEAQSVIWPDSSMGCPKPGMAYTQIQHDGLLIRLRVGDRIYEYHSGGGRPPFLCEEAAKDK
;
A
#
# COMPACT_ATOMS: atom_id res chain seq x y z
N MET A 1 -42.85 32.03 -2.60
CA MET A 1 -44.25 31.58 -2.67
C MET A 1 -44.47 30.58 -1.53
N ARG A 2 -45.40 30.87 -0.62
CA ARG A 2 -45.72 30.08 0.58
C ARG A 2 -47.01 29.31 0.29
N GLN A 3 -47.06 28.01 0.53
CA GLN A 3 -48.29 27.21 0.64
C GLN A 3 -47.93 26.07 1.62
N SER A 4 -48.29 26.07 2.90
CA SER A 4 -49.59 26.32 3.57
C SER A 4 -50.68 25.39 3.07
N TRP A 5 -50.76 24.19 3.66
CA TRP A 5 -51.97 23.39 3.63
C TRP A 5 -52.43 23.09 5.05
N MET A 6 -53.51 23.78 5.44
CA MET A 6 -54.36 23.49 6.59
C MET A 6 -55.34 22.37 6.23
N GLY A 7 -55.62 21.46 7.17
CA GLY A 7 -56.72 20.50 7.07
C GLY A 7 -56.89 19.70 8.36
N VAL A 8 -57.80 20.16 9.22
CA VAL A 8 -58.17 19.66 10.55
C VAL A 8 -59.13 18.48 10.47
N VAL A 9 -59.01 17.46 11.34
CA VAL A 9 -60.17 16.67 11.80
C VAL A 9 -60.05 16.34 13.29
N ALA A 10 -61.18 16.47 13.99
CA ALA A 10 -61.36 16.51 15.43
C ALA A 10 -61.93 15.20 16.02
N GLY A 11 -61.80 15.07 17.35
CA GLY A 11 -62.54 14.12 18.21
C GLY A 11 -61.70 12.92 18.66
N LEU A 12 -61.77 12.39 19.88
CA LEU A 12 -62.64 12.60 21.03
C LEU A 12 -61.94 11.97 22.27
N LEU A 13 -62.29 12.49 23.44
CA LEU A 13 -61.95 12.12 24.83
C LEU A 13 -61.74 10.63 25.15
N ILE A 14 -60.68 10.30 25.93
CA ILE A 14 -60.73 9.36 27.07
C ILE A 14 -59.74 9.84 28.16
N ALA A 15 -60.23 9.88 29.40
CA ALA A 15 -59.52 10.25 30.61
C ALA A 15 -58.81 9.05 31.27
N VAL A 16 -58.06 9.36 32.34
CA VAL A 16 -57.65 8.48 33.45
C VAL A 16 -56.28 7.80 33.30
N GLY A 17 -55.42 8.05 34.29
CA GLY A 17 -54.33 7.13 34.65
C GLY A 17 -53.08 7.83 35.18
N ALA A 18 -53.11 8.28 36.44
CA ALA A 18 -51.89 8.57 37.18
C ALA A 18 -51.14 7.25 37.40
N ILE A 19 -49.99 7.07 36.75
CA ILE A 19 -49.04 5.99 37.07
C ILE A 19 -47.65 6.60 37.09
N GLY A 20 -47.01 6.43 38.24
CA GLY A 20 -45.87 7.21 38.70
C GLY A 20 -44.62 7.17 37.82
N CYS A 21 -43.74 8.12 38.13
CA CYS A 21 -42.36 8.15 37.65
C CYS A 21 -41.61 6.90 38.12
N ALA A 22 -41.72 5.80 37.38
CA ALA A 22 -40.76 4.71 37.45
C ALA A 22 -39.54 5.16 36.63
N GLN A 23 -38.52 5.59 37.34
CA GLN A 23 -37.23 5.96 36.78
C GLN A 23 -36.60 4.68 36.23
N ILE A 24 -36.58 4.56 34.90
CA ILE A 24 -35.87 3.47 34.23
C ILE A 24 -34.39 3.84 34.33
N THR A 25 -33.71 3.33 35.37
CA THR A 25 -32.25 3.33 35.41
C THR A 25 -31.78 2.48 34.23
N PRO A 26 -31.06 3.04 33.25
CA PRO A 26 -30.49 2.22 32.19
C PRO A 26 -29.52 1.21 32.83
N PRO A 27 -29.51 -0.06 32.39
CA PRO A 27 -28.54 -1.01 32.90
C PRO A 27 -27.13 -0.46 32.63
N ALA A 28 -26.30 -0.43 33.67
CA ALA A 28 -24.89 -0.13 33.53
C ALA A 28 -24.32 -1.09 32.49
N LEU A 29 -23.82 -0.52 31.39
CA LEU A 29 -23.16 -1.27 30.34
C LEU A 29 -22.06 -2.13 30.98
N PRO A 30 -21.91 -3.41 30.60
CA PRO A 30 -20.75 -4.19 30.99
C PRO A 30 -19.48 -3.41 30.60
N PRO A 31 -18.38 -3.52 31.37
CA PRO A 31 -17.14 -2.90 30.95
C PRO A 31 -16.81 -3.44 29.56
N THR A 32 -16.77 -2.54 28.58
CA THR A 32 -16.12 -2.78 27.29
C THR A 32 -14.76 -3.34 27.63
N GLN A 33 -14.60 -4.66 27.48
CA GLN A 33 -13.28 -5.21 27.36
C GLN A 33 -12.77 -4.61 26.06
N GLU A 34 -11.90 -3.60 26.19
CA GLU A 34 -10.99 -3.22 25.13
C GLU A 34 -10.38 -4.53 24.65
N ILE A 35 -10.85 -4.98 23.51
CA ILE A 35 -10.03 -5.80 22.64
C ILE A 35 -8.82 -4.91 22.45
N ARG A 36 -7.75 -5.21 23.19
CA ARG A 36 -6.41 -4.78 22.84
C ARG A 36 -6.11 -5.50 21.55
N GLU A 37 -6.70 -4.98 20.48
CA GLU A 37 -6.16 -5.06 19.14
C GLU A 37 -4.82 -4.36 19.30
N GLU A 38 -3.83 -5.17 19.66
CA GLU A 38 -2.44 -4.88 19.44
C GLU A 38 -2.37 -4.57 17.95
N SER A 39 -2.54 -3.29 17.66
CA SER A 39 -2.38 -2.71 16.35
C SER A 39 -0.92 -2.92 16.03
N VAL A 40 -0.63 -4.10 15.47
CA VAL A 40 0.61 -4.32 14.77
C VAL A 40 0.48 -3.39 13.57
N GLU A 41 1.09 -2.23 13.70
CA GLU A 41 1.35 -1.30 12.61
C GLU A 41 2.31 -1.99 11.64
N VAL A 42 1.81 -2.98 10.89
CA VAL A 42 2.51 -3.54 9.74
C VAL A 42 2.51 -2.45 8.69
N SER A 43 3.60 -1.67 8.69
CA SER A 43 3.87 -0.71 7.64
C SER A 43 3.76 -1.41 6.28
N PRO A 44 2.96 -0.91 5.33
CA PRO A 44 2.74 -1.54 4.02
C PRO A 44 4.05 -1.90 3.27
N THR A 45 5.12 -1.15 3.55
CA THR A 45 6.46 -1.36 2.98
C THR A 45 7.09 -2.68 3.42
N GLN A 46 6.89 -3.14 4.66
CA GLN A 46 7.51 -4.38 5.16
C GLN A 46 6.83 -5.65 4.64
N ALA A 47 5.53 -5.59 4.35
CA ALA A 47 4.77 -6.73 3.82
C ALA A 47 5.17 -7.09 2.39
N LEU A 48 5.59 -6.09 1.59
CA LEU A 48 5.98 -6.29 0.21
C LEU A 48 7.36 -6.96 0.08
N GLU A 49 8.33 -6.54 0.88
CA GLU A 49 9.65 -7.19 1.02
C GLU A 49 9.52 -8.67 1.40
N ALA A 50 8.45 -9.00 2.14
CA ALA A 50 8.19 -10.35 2.61
C ALA A 50 7.52 -11.28 1.57
N SER A 51 6.99 -10.74 0.47
CA SER A 51 6.28 -11.52 -0.56
C SER A 51 7.22 -12.53 -1.26
N PRO A 52 6.78 -13.78 -1.52
CA PRO A 52 7.56 -14.76 -2.28
C PRO A 52 7.99 -14.27 -3.66
N VAL A 53 7.17 -13.44 -4.32
CA VAL A 53 7.46 -12.87 -5.64
C VAL A 53 8.60 -11.87 -5.55
N SER A 54 8.51 -10.91 -4.62
CA SER A 54 9.56 -9.91 -4.38
C SER A 54 10.89 -10.57 -4.01
N LYS A 55 10.86 -11.57 -3.11
CA LYS A 55 12.06 -12.36 -2.73
C LYS A 55 12.72 -13.05 -3.93
N LYS A 56 11.93 -13.61 -4.84
CA LYS A 56 12.45 -14.23 -6.07
C LYS A 56 13.12 -13.19 -6.97
N LEU A 57 12.48 -12.04 -7.17
CA LEU A 57 13.02 -10.96 -8.01
C LEU A 57 14.30 -10.37 -7.40
N VAL A 58 14.34 -10.13 -6.09
CA VAL A 58 15.54 -9.69 -5.39
C VAL A 58 16.70 -10.68 -5.57
N ARG A 59 16.46 -11.98 -5.40
CA ARG A 59 17.49 -13.00 -5.63
C ARG A 59 18.02 -12.96 -7.06
N GLN A 60 17.14 -12.88 -8.06
CA GLN A 60 17.54 -12.78 -9.46
C GLN A 60 18.37 -11.52 -9.75
N ALA A 61 18.02 -10.39 -9.15
CA ALA A 61 18.78 -9.15 -9.28
C ALA A 61 20.18 -9.28 -8.66
N LYS A 62 20.30 -9.90 -7.47
CA LYS A 62 21.60 -10.15 -6.83
C LYS A 62 22.48 -11.10 -7.64
N GLU A 63 21.91 -12.18 -8.18
CA GLU A 63 22.62 -13.14 -9.03
C GLU A 63 23.16 -12.47 -10.31
N ASP A 64 22.35 -11.64 -10.97
CA ASP A 64 22.77 -10.88 -12.15
C ASP A 64 23.89 -9.88 -11.80
N LEU A 65 23.76 -9.13 -10.69
CA LEU A 65 24.77 -8.16 -10.28
C LEU A 65 26.09 -8.82 -9.88
N ALA A 66 26.03 -9.95 -9.17
CA ALA A 66 27.20 -10.74 -8.81
C ALA A 66 27.97 -11.19 -10.05
N GLY A 67 27.26 -11.69 -11.07
CA GLY A 67 27.85 -12.07 -12.34
C GLY A 67 28.50 -10.90 -13.08
N ARG A 68 27.87 -9.71 -13.09
CA ARG A 68 28.41 -8.51 -13.74
C ARG A 68 29.67 -7.99 -13.09
N LEU A 69 29.72 -7.99 -11.76
CA LEU A 69 30.83 -7.43 -10.99
C LEU A 69 31.91 -8.47 -10.64
N SER A 70 31.65 -9.75 -10.90
CA SER A 70 32.52 -10.87 -10.48
C SER A 70 32.78 -10.88 -8.96
N VAL A 71 31.73 -10.65 -8.18
CA VAL A 71 31.74 -10.67 -6.69
C VAL A 71 30.85 -11.79 -6.15
N SER A 72 30.94 -12.10 -4.85
CA SER A 72 29.98 -13.03 -4.24
C SER A 72 28.60 -12.40 -4.14
N VAL A 73 27.53 -13.20 -4.29
CA VAL A 73 26.16 -12.76 -3.99
C VAL A 73 26.03 -12.30 -2.53
N ASP A 74 26.82 -12.87 -1.64
CA ASP A 74 26.82 -12.52 -0.21
C ASP A 74 27.42 -11.14 0.07
N ASP A 75 28.24 -10.61 -0.86
CA ASP A 75 28.79 -9.25 -0.77
C ASP A 75 27.78 -8.17 -1.21
N ILE A 76 26.58 -8.59 -1.66
CA ILE A 76 25.54 -7.71 -2.19
C ILE A 76 24.43 -7.52 -1.16
N GLU A 77 24.31 -6.31 -0.64
CA GLU A 77 23.29 -5.93 0.31
C GLU A 77 22.01 -5.48 -0.42
N LEU A 78 20.85 -5.92 0.06
CA LEU A 78 19.57 -5.34 -0.36
C LEU A 78 19.32 -4.08 0.46
N VAL A 79 19.21 -2.93 -0.21
CA VAL A 79 18.88 -1.66 0.44
C VAL A 79 17.38 -1.43 0.46
N GLU A 80 16.69 -1.77 -0.63
CA GLU A 80 15.26 -1.52 -0.80
C GLU A 80 14.69 -2.41 -1.91
N ALA A 81 13.46 -2.90 -1.76
CA ALA A 81 12.63 -3.48 -2.81
C ALA A 81 11.19 -2.97 -2.71
N GLN A 82 10.87 -1.95 -3.51
CA GLN A 82 9.57 -1.27 -3.48
C GLN A 82 8.73 -1.61 -4.71
N SER A 83 7.42 -1.78 -4.53
CA SER A 83 6.47 -1.90 -5.64
C SER A 83 6.26 -0.53 -6.24
N VAL A 84 6.29 -0.48 -7.55
CA VAL A 84 6.14 0.74 -8.32
C VAL A 84 5.19 0.47 -9.47
N ILE A 85 4.33 1.44 -9.77
CA ILE A 85 3.55 1.47 -11.00
C ILE A 85 4.30 2.37 -11.97
N TRP A 86 4.89 1.78 -13.00
CA TRP A 86 5.58 2.52 -14.04
C TRP A 86 4.58 3.17 -14.99
N PRO A 87 4.76 4.43 -15.39
CA PRO A 87 3.79 5.12 -16.25
C PRO A 87 3.83 4.66 -17.71
N ASP A 88 4.93 4.05 -18.14
CA ASP A 88 5.15 3.65 -19.52
C ASP A 88 6.05 2.40 -19.64
N SER A 89 6.24 1.95 -20.89
CA SER A 89 7.05 0.76 -21.21
C SER A 89 8.56 0.93 -21.01
N SER A 90 9.05 2.12 -20.61
CA SER A 90 10.45 2.30 -20.19
C SER A 90 10.71 1.68 -18.82
N MET A 91 9.66 1.47 -18.02
CA MET A 91 9.75 0.99 -16.64
C MET A 91 10.76 1.78 -15.80
N GLY A 92 10.82 3.11 -16.00
CA GLY A 92 11.72 4.01 -15.27
C GLY A 92 13.16 4.04 -15.77
N CYS A 93 13.48 3.37 -16.89
CA CYS A 93 14.81 3.37 -17.51
C CYS A 93 14.74 3.83 -18.98
N PRO A 94 14.37 5.10 -19.24
CA PRO A 94 14.29 5.60 -20.60
C PRO A 94 15.68 5.72 -21.23
N LYS A 95 15.78 5.36 -22.51
CA LYS A 95 16.97 5.55 -23.33
C LYS A 95 16.80 6.81 -24.19
N PRO A 96 17.86 7.63 -24.37
CA PRO A 96 17.79 8.81 -25.21
C PRO A 96 17.32 8.48 -26.63
N GLY A 97 16.43 9.31 -27.18
CA GLY A 97 15.92 9.17 -28.54
C GLY A 97 14.87 8.08 -28.76
N MET A 98 14.43 7.38 -27.71
CA MET A 98 13.39 6.35 -27.79
C MET A 98 12.01 6.92 -27.39
N ALA A 99 10.97 6.49 -28.10
CA ALA A 99 9.58 6.72 -27.71
C ALA A 99 9.03 5.49 -26.98
N TYR A 100 8.31 5.71 -25.88
CA TYR A 100 7.75 4.66 -25.04
C TYR A 100 6.22 4.71 -25.03
N THR A 101 5.61 3.53 -25.02
CA THR A 101 4.15 3.40 -24.97
C THR A 101 3.67 3.73 -23.56
N GLN A 102 2.68 4.62 -23.47
CA GLN A 102 2.09 5.10 -22.21
C GLN A 102 1.10 4.08 -21.62
N ILE A 103 1.63 2.94 -21.17
CA ILE A 103 0.87 1.88 -20.50
C ILE A 103 1.44 1.70 -19.11
N GLN A 104 0.56 1.65 -18.12
CA GLN A 104 0.96 1.41 -16.75
C GLN A 104 1.38 -0.04 -16.53
N HIS A 105 2.51 -0.23 -15.85
CA HIS A 105 3.02 -1.55 -15.51
C HIS A 105 3.28 -1.64 -14.00
N ASP A 106 2.63 -2.60 -13.34
CA ASP A 106 3.03 -3.03 -12.00
C ASP A 106 4.44 -3.62 -12.06
N GLY A 107 5.27 -3.24 -11.10
CA GLY A 107 6.67 -3.57 -11.09
C GLY A 107 7.31 -3.47 -9.71
N LEU A 108 8.64 -3.64 -9.69
CA LEU A 108 9.46 -3.55 -8.50
C LEU A 108 10.72 -2.74 -8.81
N LEU A 109 11.05 -1.79 -7.95
CA LEU A 109 12.32 -1.10 -7.86
C LEU A 109 13.15 -1.75 -6.76
N ILE A 110 14.29 -2.32 -7.13
CA ILE A 110 15.22 -3.01 -6.22
C ILE A 110 16.52 -2.21 -6.18
N ARG A 111 16.95 -1.76 -5.01
CA ARG A 111 18.24 -1.10 -4.80
C ARG A 111 19.20 -2.06 -4.12
N LEU A 112 20.30 -2.36 -4.78
CA LEU A 112 21.37 -3.23 -4.28
C LEU A 112 22.62 -2.42 -4.00
N ARG A 113 23.32 -2.70 -2.91
CA ARG A 113 24.60 -2.07 -2.56
C ARG A 113 25.75 -3.05 -2.68
N VAL A 114 26.85 -2.60 -3.28
CA VAL A 114 28.16 -3.26 -3.26
C VAL A 114 29.22 -2.22 -2.94
N GLY A 115 29.84 -2.32 -1.76
CA GLY A 115 30.67 -1.26 -1.21
C GLY A 115 29.88 0.04 -1.08
N ASP A 116 30.41 1.15 -1.62
CA ASP A 116 29.76 2.46 -1.57
C ASP A 116 28.81 2.74 -2.76
N ARG A 117 28.59 1.75 -3.64
CA ARG A 117 27.81 1.92 -4.87
C ARG A 117 26.42 1.30 -4.74
N ILE A 118 25.40 2.04 -5.19
CA ILE A 118 24.03 1.56 -5.34
C ILE A 118 23.74 1.24 -6.80
N TYR A 119 23.09 0.11 -7.04
CA TYR A 119 22.64 -0.37 -8.33
C TYR A 119 21.12 -0.52 -8.29
N GLU A 120 20.42 0.12 -9.23
CA GLU A 120 18.97 0.07 -9.32
C GLU A 120 18.53 -0.97 -10.35
N TYR A 121 17.77 -1.96 -9.90
CA TYR A 121 17.16 -2.99 -10.73
C TYR A 121 15.66 -2.76 -10.82
N HIS A 122 15.13 -2.74 -12.03
CA HIS A 122 13.71 -2.53 -12.28
C HIS A 122 13.09 -3.82 -12.79
N SER A 123 11.81 -4.05 -12.47
CA SER A 123 11.00 -5.13 -13.02
C SER A 123 9.59 -4.63 -13.31
N GLY A 124 8.86 -5.33 -14.18
CA GLY A 124 7.47 -4.98 -14.51
C GLY A 124 6.95 -5.67 -15.76
N GLY A 125 5.62 -5.75 -15.92
CA GLY A 125 5.02 -6.36 -17.11
C GLY A 125 5.40 -7.83 -17.33
N GLY A 126 5.67 -8.57 -16.24
CA GLY A 126 6.02 -10.00 -16.27
C GLY A 126 7.47 -10.32 -16.63
N ARG A 127 8.33 -9.32 -16.82
CA ARG A 127 9.75 -9.54 -17.13
C ARG A 127 10.60 -9.73 -15.87
N PRO A 128 11.72 -10.48 -15.95
CA PRO A 128 12.73 -10.54 -14.88
C PRO A 128 13.37 -9.17 -14.59
N PRO A 129 13.97 -8.97 -13.41
CA PRO A 129 14.66 -7.73 -13.06
C PRO A 129 15.82 -7.42 -14.02
N PHE A 130 16.04 -6.15 -14.31
CA PHE A 130 17.14 -5.67 -15.15
C PHE A 130 17.79 -4.42 -14.54
N LEU A 131 19.10 -4.28 -14.72
CA LEU A 131 19.88 -3.14 -14.23
C LEU A 131 19.55 -1.87 -15.03
N CYS A 132 19.24 -0.80 -14.32
CA CYS A 132 19.06 0.55 -14.86
C CYS A 132 20.38 1.32 -14.83
N GLU A 133 21.09 1.38 -15.94
CA GLU A 133 22.42 2.01 -15.99
C GLU A 133 22.38 3.54 -15.89
N GLU A 134 21.27 4.17 -16.26
CA GLU A 134 21.13 5.64 -16.21
C GLU A 134 21.03 6.15 -14.77
N ALA A 135 20.37 5.43 -13.86
CA ALA A 135 20.28 5.80 -12.44
C ALA A 135 21.66 5.86 -11.74
N ALA A 136 22.64 5.11 -12.24
CA ALA A 136 23.99 5.09 -11.69
C ALA A 136 24.88 6.27 -12.16
N LYS A 137 24.42 7.08 -13.13
CA LYS A 137 25.22 8.17 -13.73
C LYS A 137 24.99 9.55 -13.08
N ASP A 138 23.94 9.70 -12.28
CA ASP A 138 23.51 10.99 -11.71
C ASP A 138 23.95 11.22 -10.24
N LYS A 139 24.93 10.48 -9.73
CA LYS A 139 25.46 10.62 -8.35
C LYS A 139 26.97 10.75 -8.28
#